data_AF-A0A6H1ZVV8-F1
#
_entry.id   AF-A0A6H1ZVV8-F1
#
_cell.length_a   1.000
_cell.length_b   1.000
_cell.length_c   1.000
_cell.angle_alpha   90.00
_cell.angle_beta   90.00
_cell.angle_gamma   90.00
#
_symmetry.space_group_name_H-M   'P 1'
#
loop_
_entity.id
_entity.type
_entity.pdbx_description
1 polymer ?
#
loop_
_entity_poly.entity_id
_entity_poly.type
_entity_poly.pdbx_seq_one_letter_code
_entity_poly.pdbx_strand_id
1 'polypeptide(L)'
;MSAFENLSPEPINKLTSVSDNGRTPEEAIARSVIPWPYDDDKSRYLGLRASSFTRREAIAYMGIANSTVSWWISTYPEFAKIDKNIHEYRKILSEEYLGIEFIRNFRLVMEKDFRVLKKSLMSKADLEAAEDSFTSQDAAYLNKVRSQYSPQTLDVIHNLLTGQKQGQGFDFTDIVKALAQSGEGRLAMEWKGAPPK
;
A
#
# COMPACT_ATOMS: atom_id res chain seq x y z
N MET A 1 0.11 -45.19 5.06
CA MET A 1 1.35 -44.95 4.30
C MET A 1 1.06 -45.42 2.89
N SER A 2 1.07 -44.67 1.79
CA SER A 2 1.61 -43.37 1.43
C SER A 2 0.71 -42.85 0.29
N ALA A 3 0.20 -41.62 0.41
CA ALA A 3 -0.52 -40.91 -0.67
C ALA A 3 -0.12 -39.43 -0.67
N PHE A 4 1.16 -39.16 -0.38
CA PHE A 4 1.72 -37.80 -0.24
C PHE A 4 3.00 -37.63 -1.05
N GLU A 5 3.13 -38.34 -2.17
CA GLU A 5 4.21 -38.13 -3.14
C GLU A 5 3.56 -37.88 -4.49
N ASN A 6 3.36 -36.60 -4.82
CA ASN A 6 3.31 -36.02 -6.19
C ASN A 6 2.65 -34.62 -6.18
N LEU A 7 3.09 -33.73 -5.29
CA LEU A 7 2.92 -32.30 -5.47
C LEU A 7 4.29 -31.72 -5.78
N SER A 8 4.68 -31.81 -7.05
CA SER A 8 5.76 -31.00 -7.60
C SER A 8 5.45 -29.53 -7.26
N PRO A 9 6.37 -28.77 -6.65
CA PRO A 9 6.16 -27.35 -6.46
C PRO A 9 6.15 -26.71 -7.86
N GLU A 10 4.97 -26.39 -8.36
CA GLU A 10 4.88 -25.50 -9.51
C GLU A 10 5.65 -24.22 -9.18
N PRO A 11 6.51 -23.72 -10.08
CA PRO A 11 7.25 -22.51 -9.80
C PRO A 11 6.25 -21.38 -9.57
N ILE A 12 6.38 -20.71 -8.43
CA ILE A 12 5.63 -19.52 -8.01
C ILE A 12 5.98 -18.36 -8.95
N ASN A 13 5.63 -18.46 -10.24
CA ASN A 13 6.09 -17.57 -11.30
C ASN A 13 4.93 -17.02 -12.15
N LYS A 14 3.71 -16.97 -11.60
CA LYS A 14 2.53 -16.44 -12.30
C LYS A 14 1.78 -15.31 -11.57
N LEU A 15 2.42 -14.64 -10.61
CA LEU A 15 1.84 -13.44 -9.96
C LEU A 15 2.73 -12.19 -10.04
N THR A 16 3.92 -12.26 -10.62
CA THR A 16 4.68 -11.06 -10.97
C THR A 16 4.08 -10.46 -12.24
N SER A 17 3.15 -9.53 -12.06
CA SER A 17 2.69 -8.61 -13.08
C SER A 17 3.86 -8.15 -13.93
N VAL A 18 3.81 -8.44 -15.23
CA VAL A 18 4.74 -7.92 -16.22
C VAL A 18 4.73 -6.40 -16.13
N SER A 19 5.82 -5.85 -15.60
CA SER A 19 6.08 -4.41 -15.55
C SER A 19 6.49 -3.89 -16.93
N ASP A 20 6.02 -2.71 -17.30
CA ASP A 20 6.51 -1.94 -18.45
C ASP A 20 8.05 -1.94 -18.46
N ASN A 21 8.65 -2.48 -19.52
CA ASN A 21 10.10 -2.53 -19.78
C ASN A 21 10.97 -3.49 -18.93
N GLY A 22 10.42 -4.57 -18.37
CA GLY A 22 11.22 -5.58 -17.66
C GLY A 22 11.79 -5.10 -16.32
N ARG A 23 11.14 -4.08 -15.72
CA ARG A 23 11.53 -3.43 -14.45
C ARG A 23 10.60 -3.87 -13.34
N THR A 24 11.04 -4.76 -12.44
CA THR A 24 10.14 -5.25 -11.37
C THR A 24 9.54 -4.09 -10.55
N PRO A 25 8.28 -4.20 -10.09
CA PRO A 25 7.62 -3.13 -9.34
C PRO A 25 8.40 -2.75 -8.06
N GLU A 26 9.15 -3.68 -7.48
CA GLU A 26 10.02 -3.44 -6.33
C GLU A 26 11.21 -2.54 -6.70
N GLU A 27 11.80 -2.73 -7.89
CA GLU A 27 12.85 -1.84 -8.39
C GLU A 27 12.31 -0.42 -8.66
N ALA A 28 11.07 -0.31 -9.12
CA ALA A 28 10.44 0.98 -9.39
C ALA A 28 10.29 1.82 -8.09
N ILE A 29 9.86 1.17 -7.01
CA ILE A 29 9.72 1.80 -5.68
C ILE A 29 11.11 2.20 -5.13
N ALA A 30 12.10 1.33 -5.25
CA ALA A 30 13.45 1.64 -4.76
C ALA A 30 14.08 2.85 -5.47
N ARG A 31 13.77 3.04 -6.76
CA ARG A 31 14.26 4.17 -7.56
C ARG A 31 13.52 5.47 -7.29
N SER A 32 12.23 5.43 -6.94
CA SER A 32 11.44 6.66 -6.75
C SER A 32 11.93 7.52 -5.60
N VAL A 33 12.61 6.91 -4.61
CA VAL A 33 13.20 7.59 -3.45
C VAL A 33 14.51 8.31 -3.78
N ILE A 34 15.19 7.91 -4.86
CA ILE A 34 16.51 8.44 -5.21
C ILE A 34 16.36 9.76 -5.98
N PRO A 35 17.09 10.84 -5.61
CA PRO A 35 17.08 12.10 -6.33
C PRO A 35 17.98 12.02 -7.58
N TRP A 36 17.63 11.14 -8.52
CA TRP A 36 18.30 10.97 -9.80
C TRP A 36 17.27 10.67 -10.90
N PRO A 37 17.51 11.07 -12.17
CA PRO A 37 16.65 10.71 -13.29
C PRO A 37 16.26 9.23 -13.33
N TYR A 38 14.96 8.96 -13.33
CA TYR A 38 14.38 7.62 -13.17
C TYR A 38 14.76 6.64 -14.29
N ASP A 39 14.93 7.14 -15.51
CA ASP A 39 15.26 6.33 -16.69
C ASP A 39 16.75 6.02 -16.86
N ASP A 40 17.62 6.53 -15.98
CA ASP A 40 19.05 6.29 -16.03
C ASP A 40 19.45 5.02 -15.25
N ASP A 41 20.38 4.24 -15.80
CA ASP A 41 20.96 3.07 -15.12
C ASP A 41 21.61 3.43 -13.78
N LYS A 42 22.08 4.68 -13.65
CA LYS A 42 22.60 5.21 -12.37
C LYS A 42 21.54 5.21 -11.28
N SER A 43 20.29 5.58 -11.60
CA SER A 43 19.18 5.54 -10.64
C SER A 43 18.87 4.10 -10.25
N ARG A 44 18.90 3.16 -11.20
CA ARG A 44 18.75 1.73 -10.92
C ARG A 44 19.81 1.22 -9.94
N TYR A 45 21.07 1.53 -10.18
CA TYR A 45 22.17 1.16 -9.29
C TYR A 45 21.99 1.73 -7.88
N LEU A 46 21.65 3.02 -7.77
CA LEU A 46 21.42 3.67 -6.48
C LEU A 46 20.20 3.08 -5.75
N GLY A 47 19.11 2.76 -6.46
CA GLY A 47 17.95 2.09 -5.90
C GLY A 47 18.31 0.74 -5.29
N LEU A 48 19.09 -0.09 -6.01
CA LEU A 48 19.58 -1.37 -5.46
C LEU A 48 20.45 -1.16 -4.21
N ARG A 49 21.35 -0.17 -4.24
CA ARG A 49 22.18 0.17 -3.07
C ARG A 49 21.33 0.65 -1.88
N ALA A 50 20.24 1.36 -2.11
CA ALA A 50 19.28 1.76 -1.07
C ALA A 50 18.54 0.55 -0.49
N SER A 51 18.20 -0.44 -1.31
CA SER A 51 17.64 -1.75 -0.91
C SER A 51 18.64 -2.69 -0.21
N SER A 52 19.72 -2.15 0.34
CA SER A 52 20.74 -2.88 1.11
C SER A 52 21.68 -3.80 0.31
N PHE A 53 21.69 -3.73 -1.02
CA PHE A 53 22.70 -4.43 -1.80
C PHE A 53 24.07 -3.78 -1.59
N THR A 54 25.11 -4.61 -1.50
CA THR A 54 26.49 -4.14 -1.57
C THR A 54 26.81 -3.67 -2.99
N ARG A 55 27.88 -2.88 -3.15
CA ARG A 55 28.35 -2.44 -4.49
C ARG A 55 28.57 -3.64 -5.43
N ARG A 56 29.15 -4.74 -4.92
CA ARG A 56 29.44 -5.93 -5.72
C ARG A 56 28.16 -6.62 -6.19
N GLU A 57 27.19 -6.78 -5.29
CA GLU A 57 25.91 -7.42 -5.62
C GLU A 57 25.11 -6.57 -6.60
N ALA A 58 25.06 -5.24 -6.40
CA ALA A 58 24.36 -4.34 -7.31
C ALA A 58 24.97 -4.36 -8.73
N ILE A 59 26.31 -4.37 -8.83
CA ILE A 59 27.03 -4.48 -10.11
C ILE A 59 26.74 -5.82 -10.78
N ALA A 60 26.81 -6.93 -10.02
CA ALA A 60 26.54 -8.27 -10.53
C ALA A 60 25.09 -8.42 -11.00
N TYR A 61 24.14 -7.85 -10.27
CA TYR A 61 22.71 -7.87 -10.60
C TYR A 61 22.40 -7.08 -11.87
N MET A 62 23.04 -5.92 -12.06
CA MET A 62 22.87 -5.11 -13.28
C MET A 62 23.69 -5.60 -14.47
N GLY A 63 24.66 -6.50 -14.26
CA GLY A 63 25.56 -6.97 -15.31
C GLY A 63 26.52 -5.90 -15.85
N ILE A 64 26.85 -4.89 -15.04
CA ILE A 64 27.77 -3.79 -15.42
C ILE A 64 29.20 -4.07 -14.94
N ALA A 65 30.19 -3.36 -15.50
CA ALA A 65 31.57 -3.43 -15.03
C ALA A 65 31.82 -2.49 -13.83
N ASN A 66 32.74 -2.86 -12.95
CA ASN A 66 33.14 -2.01 -11.81
C ASN A 66 33.81 -0.70 -12.26
N SER A 67 34.51 -0.73 -13.41
CA SER A 67 35.07 0.47 -14.04
C SER A 67 33.98 1.49 -14.38
N THR A 68 32.79 1.05 -14.81
CA THR A 68 31.66 1.93 -15.15
C THR A 68 31.17 2.69 -13.92
N VAL A 69 30.98 2.01 -12.79
CA VAL A 69 30.56 2.67 -11.53
C VAL A 69 31.66 3.61 -11.03
N SER A 70 32.92 3.20 -11.11
CA SER A 70 34.06 4.04 -10.74
C SER A 70 34.11 5.32 -11.59
N TRP A 71 33.84 5.20 -12.89
CA TRP A 71 33.71 6.33 -13.81
C TRP A 71 32.51 7.24 -13.46
N TRP A 72 31.36 6.68 -13.06
CA TRP A 72 30.23 7.51 -12.58
C TRP A 72 30.61 8.32 -11.34
N ILE A 73 31.30 7.72 -10.39
CA ILE A 73 31.76 8.37 -9.16
C ILE A 73 32.75 9.51 -9.48
N SER A 74 33.66 9.31 -10.42
CA SER A 74 34.64 10.34 -10.79
C SER A 74 34.05 11.47 -11.65
N THR A 75 33.07 11.14 -12.50
CA THR A 75 32.50 12.07 -13.49
C THR A 75 31.39 12.93 -12.88
N TYR A 76 30.61 12.36 -11.97
CA TYR A 76 29.43 13.02 -11.40
C TYR A 76 29.59 13.16 -9.87
N PRO A 77 30.02 14.33 -9.36
CA PRO A 77 30.19 14.56 -7.92
C PRO A 77 28.89 14.34 -7.13
N GLU A 78 27.74 14.70 -7.70
CA GLU A 78 26.44 14.49 -7.05
C GLU A 78 26.11 13.01 -6.88
N PHE A 79 26.43 12.18 -7.89
CA PHE A 79 26.28 10.73 -7.79
C PHE A 79 27.17 10.16 -6.67
N ALA A 80 28.42 10.61 -6.59
CA ALA A 80 29.34 10.19 -5.54
C ALA A 80 28.84 10.56 -4.13
N LYS A 81 28.23 11.74 -3.99
CA LYS A 81 27.61 12.19 -2.73
C LYS A 81 26.43 11.30 -2.35
N ILE A 82 25.55 10.96 -3.29
CA ILE A 82 24.41 10.07 -3.06
C ILE A 82 24.88 8.65 -2.71
N ASP A 83 25.85 8.07 -3.43
CA ASP A 83 26.38 6.72 -3.14
C ASP A 83 27.03 6.64 -1.76
N LYS A 84 27.66 7.73 -1.28
CA LYS A 84 28.23 7.83 0.07
C LYS A 84 27.14 7.93 1.14
N ASN A 85 26.07 8.65 0.87
CA ASN A 85 24.95 8.88 1.81
C ASN A 85 23.80 7.88 1.65
N ILE A 86 24.05 6.70 1.08
CA ILE A 86 23.00 5.72 0.76
C ILE A 86 22.15 5.26 1.97
N HIS A 87 22.72 5.35 3.17
CA HIS A 87 22.05 4.97 4.41
C HIS A 87 20.83 5.86 4.73
N GLU A 88 20.85 7.14 4.33
CA GLU A 88 19.71 8.05 4.48
C GLU A 88 18.53 7.58 3.61
N TYR A 89 18.81 7.26 2.35
CA TYR A 89 17.81 6.76 1.41
C TYR A 89 17.27 5.38 1.79
N ARG A 90 18.10 4.53 2.41
CA ARG A 90 17.64 3.24 2.97
C ARG A 90 16.58 3.44 4.06
N LYS A 91 16.79 4.44 4.94
CA LYS A 91 15.82 4.76 5.99
C LYS A 91 14.51 5.23 5.38
N ILE A 92 14.58 6.18 4.44
CA ILE A 92 13.40 6.69 3.73
C ILE A 92 12.66 5.56 3.02
N LEU A 93 13.38 4.72 2.26
CA LEU A 93 12.78 3.57 1.56
C LEU A 93 12.11 2.58 2.52
N SER A 94 12.67 2.36 3.71
CA SER A 94 12.06 1.48 4.72
C SER A 94 10.76 2.08 5.28
N GLU A 95 10.73 3.39 5.54
CA GLU A 95 9.54 4.10 5.99
C GLU A 95 8.43 4.08 4.92
N GLU A 96 8.78 4.36 3.66
CA GLU A 96 7.87 4.28 2.52
C GLU A 96 7.32 2.86 2.33
N TYR A 97 8.17 1.84 2.41
CA TYR A 97 7.74 0.44 2.26
C TYR A 97 6.74 0.03 3.35
N LEU A 98 7.03 0.39 4.61
CA LEU A 98 6.10 0.17 5.72
C LEU A 98 4.78 0.92 5.52
N GLY A 99 4.83 2.15 5.01
CA GLY A 99 3.65 2.93 4.65
C GLY A 99 2.80 2.24 3.59
N ILE A 100 3.41 1.78 2.49
CA ILE A 100 2.72 1.09 1.39
C ILE A 100 2.08 -0.22 1.88
N GLU A 101 2.82 -1.06 2.61
CA GLU A 101 2.29 -2.30 3.18
C GLU A 101 1.15 -2.04 4.16
N PHE A 102 1.30 -1.01 5.01
CA PHE A 102 0.25 -0.60 5.92
C PHE A 102 -1.01 -0.17 5.16
N ILE A 103 -0.89 0.68 4.15
CA ILE A 103 -2.03 1.15 3.33
C ILE A 103 -2.69 -0.03 2.60
N ARG A 104 -1.90 -0.94 2.03
CA ARG A 104 -2.41 -2.14 1.35
C ARG A 104 -3.23 -3.01 2.31
N ASN A 105 -2.68 -3.28 3.48
CA ASN A 105 -3.36 -4.07 4.51
C ASN A 105 -4.59 -3.34 5.05
N PHE A 106 -4.49 -2.03 5.28
CA PHE A 106 -5.60 -1.20 5.73
C PHE A 106 -6.75 -1.21 4.72
N ARG A 107 -6.46 -1.10 3.42
CA ARG A 107 -7.47 -1.21 2.36
C ARG A 107 -8.21 -2.55 2.41
N LEU A 108 -7.50 -3.66 2.58
CA LEU A 108 -8.11 -5.00 2.68
C LEU A 108 -9.01 -5.12 3.91
N VAL A 109 -8.59 -4.56 5.05
CA VAL A 109 -9.40 -4.56 6.27
C VAL A 109 -10.65 -3.69 6.08
N MET A 110 -10.53 -2.50 5.49
CA MET A 110 -11.65 -1.62 5.18
C MET A 110 -12.63 -2.27 4.18
N GLU A 111 -12.13 -2.99 3.18
CA GLU A 111 -12.98 -3.70 2.23
C GLU A 111 -13.74 -4.84 2.92
N LYS A 112 -13.08 -5.60 3.79
CA LYS A 112 -13.73 -6.62 4.62
C LYS A 112 -14.79 -5.99 5.53
N ASP A 113 -14.46 -4.87 6.17
CA ASP A 113 -15.38 -4.15 7.04
C ASP A 113 -16.62 -3.66 6.28
N PHE A 114 -16.43 -3.06 5.10
CA PHE A 114 -17.53 -2.65 4.23
C PHE A 114 -18.44 -3.82 3.86
N ARG A 115 -17.88 -4.99 3.51
CA ARG A 115 -18.67 -6.19 3.21
C ARG A 115 -19.48 -6.63 4.43
N VAL A 116 -18.88 -6.68 5.61
CA VAL A 116 -19.56 -7.12 6.83
C VAL A 116 -20.65 -6.12 7.25
N LEU A 117 -20.39 -4.81 7.14
CA LEU A 117 -21.37 -3.76 7.39
C LEU A 117 -22.55 -3.85 6.40
N LYS A 118 -22.26 -4.03 5.11
CA LYS A 118 -23.30 -4.21 4.09
C LYS A 118 -24.18 -5.40 4.43
N LYS A 119 -23.61 -6.56 4.81
CA LYS A 119 -24.39 -7.71 5.28
C LYS A 119 -25.25 -7.39 6.49
N SER A 120 -24.73 -6.62 7.46
CA SER A 120 -25.48 -6.27 8.66
C SER A 120 -26.68 -5.34 8.43
N LEU A 121 -26.67 -4.58 7.33
CA LEU A 121 -27.74 -3.65 6.96
C LEU A 121 -28.81 -4.28 6.04
N MET A 122 -28.52 -5.44 5.44
CA MET A 122 -29.46 -6.15 4.57
C MET A 122 -30.54 -6.84 5.40
N SER A 123 -31.78 -6.85 4.88
CA SER A 123 -32.85 -7.61 5.54
C SER A 123 -32.57 -9.12 5.44
N LYS A 124 -33.16 -9.92 6.33
CA LYS A 124 -33.01 -11.39 6.28
C LYS A 124 -33.43 -11.96 4.92
N ALA A 125 -34.46 -11.39 4.28
CA ALA A 125 -34.91 -11.82 2.97
C ALA A 125 -33.89 -11.52 1.86
N ASP A 126 -33.17 -10.39 1.95
CA ASP A 126 -32.14 -10.02 0.98
C ASP A 126 -30.85 -10.84 1.14
N LEU A 127 -30.54 -11.26 2.37
CA LEU A 127 -29.42 -12.15 2.69
C LEU A 127 -29.67 -13.57 2.18
N GLU A 128 -30.88 -14.10 2.37
CA GLU A 128 -31.29 -15.41 1.85
C GLU A 128 -31.28 -15.43 0.30
N ALA A 129 -31.70 -14.35 -0.35
CA ALA A 129 -31.63 -14.22 -1.81
C ALA A 129 -30.19 -14.10 -2.36
N ALA A 130 -29.25 -13.61 -1.55
CA ALA A 130 -27.83 -13.48 -1.90
C ALA A 130 -26.99 -14.74 -1.61
N GLU A 131 -27.62 -15.84 -1.11
CA GLU A 131 -26.92 -17.04 -0.62
C GLU A 131 -25.86 -16.73 0.46
N ASP A 132 -25.99 -15.58 1.14
CA ASP A 132 -24.97 -15.06 2.05
C ASP A 132 -25.59 -14.87 3.44
N SER A 133 -25.01 -15.52 4.46
CA SER A 133 -25.55 -15.46 5.82
C SER A 133 -24.66 -14.59 6.71
N PHE A 134 -25.29 -13.68 7.45
CA PHE A 134 -24.59 -12.93 8.49
C PHE A 134 -24.31 -13.87 9.67
N THR A 135 -23.03 -14.19 9.91
CA THR A 135 -22.63 -15.20 10.89
C THR A 135 -22.31 -14.60 12.25
N SER A 136 -22.29 -15.42 13.30
CA SER A 136 -21.81 -15.02 14.63
C SER A 136 -20.35 -14.56 14.63
N GLN A 137 -19.56 -15.04 13.67
CA GLN A 137 -18.17 -14.63 13.46
C GLN A 137 -18.08 -13.20 12.90
N ASP A 138 -19.01 -12.80 12.02
CA ASP A 138 -19.10 -11.43 11.50
C ASP A 138 -19.49 -10.43 12.60
N ALA A 139 -20.42 -10.83 13.48
CA ALA A 139 -20.80 -10.03 14.65
C ALA A 139 -19.63 -9.86 15.63
N ALA A 140 -18.87 -10.92 15.90
CA ALA A 140 -17.68 -10.86 16.74
C ALA A 140 -16.57 -10.00 16.12
N TYR A 141 -16.40 -10.09 14.80
CA TYR A 141 -15.48 -9.25 14.04
C TYR A 141 -15.85 -7.76 14.15
N LEU A 142 -17.12 -7.40 13.91
CA LEU A 142 -17.61 -6.02 14.03
C LEU A 142 -17.35 -5.42 15.41
N ASN A 143 -17.67 -6.16 16.47
CA ASN A 143 -17.49 -5.69 17.85
C ASN A 143 -16.01 -5.46 18.17
N LYS A 144 -15.11 -6.33 17.68
CA LYS A 144 -13.68 -6.20 17.92
C LYS A 144 -13.05 -5.08 17.10
N VAL A 145 -13.40 -4.98 15.82
CA VAL A 145 -12.78 -4.04 14.88
C VAL A 145 -13.27 -2.61 15.08
N ARG A 146 -14.56 -2.39 15.37
CA ARG A 146 -15.08 -1.04 15.67
C ARG A 146 -14.44 -0.40 16.90
N SER A 147 -13.95 -1.20 17.84
CA SER A 147 -13.21 -0.69 19.00
C SER A 147 -11.82 -0.17 18.66
N GLN A 148 -11.26 -0.56 17.51
CA GLN A 148 -9.88 -0.22 17.11
C GLN A 148 -9.81 1.02 16.20
N TYR A 149 -10.90 1.38 15.53
CA TYR A 149 -11.02 2.61 14.73
C TYR A 149 -11.63 3.76 15.53
N SER A 150 -10.98 4.14 16.63
CA SER A 150 -11.34 5.40 17.27
C SER A 150 -10.92 6.56 16.35
N PRO A 151 -11.61 7.72 16.43
CA PRO A 151 -11.19 8.92 15.72
C PRO A 151 -9.71 9.25 15.98
N GLN A 152 -9.21 9.00 17.20
CA GLN A 152 -7.80 9.20 17.53
C GLN A 152 -6.86 8.28 16.73
N THR A 153 -7.26 7.04 16.45
CA THR A 153 -6.47 6.12 15.61
C THR A 153 -6.42 6.61 14.16
N LEU A 154 -7.51 7.20 13.67
CA LEU A 154 -7.58 7.76 12.32
C LEU A 154 -6.72 9.03 12.18
N ASP A 155 -6.69 9.90 13.21
CA ASP A 155 -5.75 11.03 13.29
C ASP A 155 -4.29 10.56 13.19
N VAL A 156 -3.94 9.52 13.94
CA VAL A 156 -2.58 8.96 13.94
C VAL A 156 -2.23 8.42 12.55
N ILE A 157 -3.14 7.69 11.91
CA ILE A 157 -2.93 7.18 10.55
C ILE A 157 -2.79 8.33 9.55
N HIS A 158 -3.62 9.37 9.65
CA HIS A 158 -3.56 10.55 8.78
C HIS A 158 -2.23 11.31 8.94
N ASN A 159 -1.78 11.52 10.17
CA ASN A 159 -0.51 12.17 10.46
C ASN A 159 0.70 11.33 9.99
N LEU A 160 0.59 10.00 10.07
CA LEU A 160 1.58 9.08 9.54
C LEU A 160 1.66 9.15 8.00
N LEU A 161 0.51 9.24 7.32
CA LEU A 161 0.43 9.28 5.86
C LEU A 161 0.85 10.63 5.25
N THR A 162 0.53 11.73 5.92
CA THR A 162 0.78 13.09 5.40
C THR A 162 2.15 13.63 5.79
N GLY A 163 2.88 12.92 6.66
CA GLY A 163 4.16 13.38 7.22
C GLY A 163 4.03 14.69 8.01
N GLN A 164 2.80 15.13 8.32
CA GLN A 164 2.57 16.36 9.06
C GLN A 164 2.87 16.16 10.55
N LYS A 165 3.70 17.06 11.09
CA LYS A 165 4.03 17.10 12.52
C LYS A 165 2.76 17.38 13.32
N GLN A 166 2.62 16.65 14.45
CA GLN A 166 1.56 16.82 15.45
C GLN A 166 1.21 18.30 15.66
N GLY A 167 -0.03 18.69 15.30
CA GLY A 167 -0.51 20.06 15.55
C GLY A 167 -1.70 20.52 14.69
N GLN A 168 -1.93 19.93 13.51
CA GLN A 168 -3.18 20.13 12.76
C GLN A 168 -4.16 19.03 13.16
N GLY A 169 -5.18 19.40 13.93
CA GLY A 169 -6.26 18.49 14.30
C GLY A 169 -6.97 17.97 13.05
N PHE A 170 -7.28 16.68 13.07
CA PHE A 170 -8.04 16.01 12.02
C PHE A 170 -9.50 16.44 12.09
N ASP A 171 -10.00 17.01 11.00
CA ASP A 171 -11.42 17.34 10.90
C ASP A 171 -12.16 16.22 10.14
N PHE A 172 -12.69 15.26 10.88
CA PHE A 172 -13.48 14.15 10.33
C PHE A 172 -14.66 14.65 9.46
N THR A 173 -15.13 15.86 9.74
CA THR A 173 -16.21 16.51 8.99
C THR A 173 -15.83 16.73 7.53
N ASP A 174 -14.56 16.96 7.21
CA ASP A 174 -14.13 17.24 5.85
C ASP A 174 -13.99 15.99 5.01
N ILE A 175 -13.61 14.86 5.60
CA ILE A 175 -13.66 13.54 4.94
C ILE A 175 -15.10 13.13 4.70
N VAL A 176 -15.98 13.29 5.69
CA VAL A 176 -17.42 12.98 5.53
C VAL A 176 -18.05 13.86 4.45
N LYS A 177 -17.72 15.16 4.41
CA LYS A 177 -18.15 16.07 3.34
C LYS A 177 -17.57 15.66 2.00
N ALA A 178 -16.29 15.30 1.93
CA ALA A 178 -15.65 14.86 0.69
C ALA A 178 -16.26 13.55 0.18
N LEU A 179 -16.58 12.60 1.07
CA LEU A 179 -17.24 11.35 0.72
C LEU A 179 -18.69 11.56 0.27
N ALA A 180 -19.42 12.45 0.97
CA ALA A 180 -20.78 12.85 0.60
C ALA A 180 -20.82 13.66 -0.71
N GLN A 181 -19.74 14.34 -1.06
CA GLN A 181 -19.57 15.03 -2.34
C GLN A 181 -19.09 14.08 -3.45
N SER A 182 -18.31 13.05 -3.13
CA SER A 182 -17.78 12.08 -4.11
C SER A 182 -18.71 10.89 -4.39
N GLY A 183 -19.70 10.63 -3.53
CA GLY A 183 -20.67 9.56 -3.68
C GLY A 183 -22.11 10.07 -3.77
N GLU A 184 -22.71 9.98 -4.95
CA GLU A 184 -24.11 9.57 -5.08
C GLU A 184 -25.18 10.41 -4.35
N GLY A 185 -25.04 11.74 -4.33
CA GLY A 185 -26.05 12.69 -3.84
C GLY A 185 -27.33 12.80 -4.68
N ARG A 186 -27.91 11.69 -5.17
CA ARG A 186 -29.15 11.70 -5.97
C ARG A 186 -30.25 10.73 -5.57
N LEU A 187 -30.09 9.87 -4.56
CA LEU A 187 -31.10 8.82 -4.29
C LEU A 187 -31.79 8.84 -2.91
N ALA A 188 -31.63 9.86 -2.06
CA ALA A 188 -32.29 9.83 -0.74
C ALA A 188 -32.82 11.18 -0.20
N MET A 189 -33.26 12.09 -1.08
CA MET A 189 -34.07 13.25 -0.66
C MET A 189 -35.38 13.36 -1.45
N GLU A 190 -36.06 12.24 -1.66
CA GLU A 190 -37.49 12.26 -2.00
C GLU A 190 -38.23 11.21 -1.17
N TRP A 191 -38.48 11.54 0.10
CA TRP A 191 -39.55 10.90 0.87
C TRP A 191 -40.56 11.99 1.25
N LYS A 192 -41.49 12.28 0.33
CA LYS A 192 -42.72 13.03 0.62
C LYS A 192 -43.77 12.05 1.12
N GLY A 193 -43.72 11.72 2.41
CA GLY A 193 -44.76 10.97 3.09
C GLY A 193 -45.19 11.73 4.35
N ALA A 194 -46.29 12.47 4.28
CA ALA A 194 -46.88 13.13 5.44
C ALA A 194 -47.38 12.09 6.45
N PRO A 195 -47.26 12.33 7.78
CA PRO A 195 -47.79 11.40 8.78
C PRO A 195 -49.33 11.48 8.84
N PRO A 196 -50.04 10.34 8.95
CA PRO A 196 -51.50 10.35 9.04
C PRO A 196 -51.98 10.83 10.41
N LYS A 197 -53.11 11.54 10.43
CA LYS A 197 -54.01 11.68 11.58
C LYS A 197 -55.28 10.92 11.28
#